data_AF-B7AWW7-F1
#
_entry.id   AF-B7AWW7-F1
#
_cell.length_a   1.000
_cell.length_b   1.000
_cell.length_c   1.000
_cell.angle_alpha   90.00
_cell.angle_beta   90.00
_cell.angle_gamma   90.00
#
_symmetry.space_group_name_H-M   'P 1'
#
loop_
_entity.id
_entity.type
_entity.pdbx_description
1 polymer ?
#
loop_
_entity_poly.entity_id
_entity_poly.type
_entity_poly.pdbx_seq_one_letter_code
_entity_poly.pdbx_strand_id
1 'polypeptide(L)'
;MCVRTDRDAKALADKNGTAYTPITYNEELAADNYGMLDKQLEYMVNFSQKIRVNSSASQCFNIYLGRDVDDLSSTVSTVSDIETAQAKLKQMKESPMYANDEVAQKRIEELSEVLDKQFDLAKDSMQEVFDAGVTKMQNYDQENRKQQADIGNRLSRLELNESRLTEQQTNFKELKSKNEDVELEDAMINYYSAELVYNSSISAASKVVRQSLLDFL
;
A
#
# COMPACT_ATOMS: atom_id res chain seq x y z
N MET A 1 5.95 -1.10 -19.34
CA MET A 1 7.00 -0.06 -19.46
C MET A 1 6.61 1.12 -18.59
N CYS A 2 7.17 1.23 -17.39
CA CYS A 2 7.09 2.46 -16.60
C CYS A 2 8.25 2.45 -15.58
N VAL A 3 9.44 2.82 -16.05
CA VAL A 3 10.56 3.19 -15.20
C VAL A 3 10.55 4.71 -15.14
N ARG A 4 9.81 5.28 -14.18
CA ARG A 4 10.11 6.65 -13.75
C ARG A 4 11.47 6.56 -13.06
N THR A 5 12.49 6.93 -13.81
CA THR A 5 13.90 6.84 -13.42
C THR A 5 14.20 7.82 -12.30
N ASP A 6 15.13 7.45 -11.42
CA ASP A 6 15.68 8.22 -10.29
C ASP A 6 16.11 9.67 -10.62
N ARG A 7 16.08 10.05 -11.90
CA ARG A 7 16.42 11.39 -12.40
C ARG A 7 15.50 12.48 -11.84
N ASP A 8 14.21 12.18 -11.64
CA ASP A 8 13.25 13.17 -11.14
C ASP A 8 13.35 13.34 -9.61
N ALA A 9 13.73 12.29 -8.87
CA ALA A 9 13.96 12.34 -7.43
C ALA A 9 15.24 13.12 -7.07
N LYS A 10 16.29 13.00 -7.89
CA LYS A 10 17.55 13.75 -7.75
C LYS A 10 17.35 15.27 -7.88
N ALA A 11 16.47 15.69 -8.79
CA ALA A 11 16.16 17.10 -9.03
C ALA A 11 15.40 17.78 -7.87
N LEU A 12 14.72 17.01 -7.02
CA LEU A 12 14.01 17.50 -5.83
C LEU A 12 14.91 17.59 -4.59
N ALA A 13 15.92 16.73 -4.46
CA ALA A 13 16.83 16.71 -3.31
C ALA A 13 17.87 17.86 -3.36
N ASP A 14 18.40 18.17 -4.55
CA ASP A 14 19.41 19.24 -4.73
C ASP A 14 18.88 20.64 -4.39
N LYS A 15 17.55 20.85 -4.44
CA LYS A 15 16.93 22.14 -4.08
C LYS A 15 16.80 22.36 -2.57
N ASN A 16 16.81 21.30 -1.77
CA ASN A 16 16.47 21.36 -0.35
C ASN A 16 17.67 21.08 0.58
N GLY A 17 18.89 20.97 0.04
CA GLY A 17 20.11 20.81 0.85
C GLY A 17 20.15 19.55 1.72
N THR A 18 19.30 18.57 1.44
CA THR A 18 19.30 17.27 2.12
C THR A 18 20.08 16.29 1.24
N ALA A 19 21.06 15.60 1.83
CA ALA A 19 21.89 14.64 1.10
C ALA A 19 20.99 13.57 0.46
N TYR A 20 21.02 13.48 -0.87
CA TYR A 20 20.41 12.37 -1.61
C TYR A 20 21.21 11.10 -1.30
N THR A 21 20.73 10.27 -0.38
CA THR A 21 21.15 8.87 -0.32
C THR A 21 20.40 8.14 -1.44
N PRO A 22 21.09 7.65 -2.48
CA PRO A 22 20.43 6.80 -3.47
C PRO A 22 19.86 5.61 -2.72
N ILE A 23 18.58 5.30 -2.95
CA ILE A 23 18.03 4.03 -2.52
C ILE A 23 18.74 2.97 -3.36
N THR A 24 19.79 2.37 -2.80
CA THR A 24 20.45 1.22 -3.41
C THR A 24 19.52 0.04 -3.24
N TYR A 25 18.76 -0.27 -4.30
CA TYR A 25 18.09 -1.56 -4.41
C TYR A 25 19.17 -2.65 -4.35
N ASN A 26 18.98 -3.64 -3.48
CA ASN A 26 19.93 -4.74 -3.35
C ASN A 26 19.99 -5.51 -4.69
N GLU A 27 21.14 -5.49 -5.38
CA GLU A 27 21.30 -6.08 -6.72
C GLU A 27 21.03 -7.60 -6.73
N GLU A 28 21.13 -8.27 -5.58
CA GLU A 28 20.72 -9.67 -5.40
C GLU A 28 19.20 -9.90 -5.59
N LEU A 29 18.38 -8.86 -5.59
CA LEU A 29 16.96 -8.96 -5.97
C LEU A 29 16.73 -8.89 -7.48
N ALA A 30 17.74 -8.48 -8.27
CA ALA A 30 17.68 -8.38 -9.73
C ALA A 30 18.32 -9.58 -10.46
N ALA A 31 19.05 -10.45 -9.73
CA ALA A 31 19.92 -11.46 -10.31
C ALA A 31 19.38 -12.91 -10.30
N ASP A 32 18.15 -13.14 -9.86
CA ASP A 32 17.53 -14.48 -9.94
C ASP A 32 16.63 -14.58 -11.18
N ASN A 33 17.13 -15.30 -12.18
CA ASN A 33 16.43 -16.05 -13.24
C ASN A 33 14.94 -15.75 -13.50
N TYR A 34 14.64 -15.40 -14.75
CA TYR A 34 13.33 -15.44 -15.43
C TYR A 34 12.22 -16.19 -14.69
N GLY A 35 11.52 -15.45 -13.84
CA GLY A 35 10.28 -15.81 -13.18
C GLY A 35 9.93 -14.61 -12.33
N MET A 36 8.72 -14.07 -12.47
CA MET A 36 8.26 -12.99 -11.60
C MET A 36 8.27 -13.50 -10.16
N LEU A 37 9.38 -13.26 -9.46
CA LEU A 37 9.55 -13.61 -8.07
C LEU A 37 8.57 -12.73 -7.29
N ASP A 38 7.42 -13.30 -6.92
CA ASP A 38 6.51 -12.75 -5.92
C ASP A 38 7.20 -12.79 -4.55
N LYS A 39 8.28 -12.02 -4.41
CA LYS A 39 9.05 -11.87 -3.18
C LYS A 39 8.19 -11.05 -2.21
N GLN A 40 7.78 -11.71 -1.15
CA GLN A 40 6.98 -11.13 -0.08
C GLN A 40 7.95 -10.44 0.90
N LEU A 41 7.83 -9.12 1.01
CA LEU A 41 8.58 -8.33 1.98
C LEU A 41 7.84 -8.43 3.32
N GLU A 42 8.43 -9.17 4.24
CA GLU A 42 7.88 -9.42 5.58
C GLU A 42 8.75 -8.78 6.65
N TYR A 43 8.12 -8.07 7.58
CA TYR A 43 8.78 -7.55 8.79
C TYR A 43 8.25 -8.26 10.03
N MET A 44 9.13 -8.50 10.99
CA MET A 44 8.76 -9.00 12.30
C MET A 44 8.19 -7.84 13.13
N VAL A 45 6.94 -7.97 13.54
CA VAL A 45 6.20 -6.92 14.26
C VAL A 45 5.95 -7.26 15.73
N ASN A 46 6.10 -8.54 16.11
CA ASN A 46 6.07 -9.03 17.49
C ASN A 46 6.87 -10.35 17.56
N PHE A 47 7.10 -10.89 18.76
CA PHE A 47 7.75 -12.18 18.98
C PHE A 47 7.11 -13.27 18.11
N SER A 48 7.86 -13.75 17.12
CA SER A 48 7.45 -14.77 16.14
C SER A 48 6.25 -14.39 15.24
N GLN A 49 5.90 -13.12 15.12
CA GLN A 49 4.85 -12.65 14.20
C GLN A 49 5.43 -11.78 13.10
N LYS A 50 5.17 -12.17 11.85
CA LYS A 50 5.54 -11.42 10.65
C LYS A 50 4.31 -10.86 9.94
N ILE A 51 4.44 -9.68 9.36
CA ILE A 51 3.43 -9.06 8.49
C ILE A 51 4.07 -8.72 7.15
N ARG A 52 3.38 -9.08 6.06
CA ARG A 52 3.76 -8.68 4.70
C ARG A 52 3.34 -7.23 4.44
N VAL A 53 4.29 -6.38 4.06
CA VAL A 53 4.06 -4.95 3.79
C VAL A 53 3.84 -4.63 2.31
N ASN A 54 4.32 -5.47 1.39
CA ASN A 54 4.11 -5.25 -0.04
C ASN A 54 2.88 -5.98 -0.57
N SER A 55 2.34 -5.42 -1.65
CA SER A 55 1.43 -6.06 -2.59
C SER A 55 2.11 -6.06 -3.95
N SER A 56 2.11 -7.19 -4.66
CA SER A 56 2.72 -7.27 -5.98
C SER A 56 1.76 -6.75 -7.06
N ALA A 57 2.30 -6.19 -8.15
CA ALA A 57 1.48 -5.66 -9.24
C ALA A 57 0.61 -6.75 -9.88
N SER A 58 1.10 -7.98 -9.94
CA SER A 58 0.35 -9.15 -10.41
C SER A 58 -0.83 -9.54 -9.51
N GLN A 59 -0.87 -9.08 -8.26
CA GLN A 59 -2.01 -9.26 -7.35
C GLN A 59 -3.08 -8.16 -7.53
N CYS A 60 -2.70 -6.99 -8.05
CA CYS A 60 -3.62 -5.86 -8.25
C CYS A 60 -4.12 -5.73 -9.69
N PHE A 61 -3.30 -6.13 -10.68
CA PHE A 61 -3.59 -5.90 -12.09
C PHE A 61 -3.61 -7.22 -12.86
N ASN A 62 -4.74 -7.45 -13.51
CA ASN A 62 -4.91 -8.58 -14.40
C ASN A 62 -4.15 -8.34 -15.73
N ILE A 63 -3.45 -9.37 -16.23
CA ILE A 63 -2.71 -9.30 -17.49
C ILE A 63 -3.63 -9.08 -18.71
N TYR A 64 -4.91 -9.43 -18.60
CA TYR A 64 -5.89 -9.28 -19.67
C TYR A 64 -6.44 -7.86 -19.80
N LEU A 65 -6.22 -6.99 -18.80
CA LEU A 65 -6.71 -5.61 -18.81
C LEU A 65 -6.25 -4.85 -20.06
N GLY A 66 -4.97 -4.98 -20.43
CA GLY A 66 -4.44 -4.33 -21.62
C GLY A 66 -5.12 -4.81 -22.90
N ARG A 67 -5.27 -6.12 -23.04
CA ARG A 67 -5.95 -6.73 -24.20
C ARG A 67 -7.41 -6.29 -24.29
N ASP A 68 -8.16 -6.30 -23.19
CA ASP A 68 -9.57 -5.92 -23.22
C ASP A 68 -9.75 -4.42 -23.56
N VAL A 69 -8.81 -3.56 -23.14
CA VAL A 69 -8.79 -2.14 -23.53
C VAL A 69 -8.43 -1.99 -25.02
N ASP A 70 -7.49 -2.78 -25.53
CA ASP A 70 -7.12 -2.78 -26.95
C ASP A 70 -8.28 -3.28 -27.83
N ASP A 71 -9.00 -4.33 -27.40
CA ASP A 71 -10.19 -4.85 -28.08
C ASP A 71 -11.27 -3.77 -28.16
N LEU A 72 -11.49 -3.03 -27.06
CA LEU A 72 -12.44 -1.91 -27.02
C LEU A 72 -12.00 -0.77 -27.96
N SER A 73 -10.73 -0.39 -27.90
CA SER A 73 -10.14 0.67 -28.73
C SER A 73 -10.22 0.33 -30.23
N SER A 74 -9.94 -0.92 -30.59
CA SER A 74 -10.01 -1.38 -31.98
C SER A 74 -11.45 -1.34 -32.49
N THR A 75 -12.42 -1.78 -31.68
CA THR A 75 -13.84 -1.77 -32.06
C THR A 75 -14.34 -0.33 -32.27
N VAL A 76 -14.00 0.60 -31.38
CA VAL A 76 -14.32 2.03 -31.56
C VAL A 76 -13.68 2.60 -32.83
N SER A 77 -12.43 2.22 -33.10
CA SER A 77 -11.71 2.66 -34.29
C SER A 77 -12.40 2.16 -35.57
N THR A 78 -12.90 0.92 -35.60
CA THR A 78 -13.65 0.41 -36.77
C THR A 78 -14.93 1.20 -37.05
N VAL A 79 -15.68 1.60 -36.02
CA VAL A 79 -16.86 2.46 -36.18
C VAL A 79 -16.46 3.83 -36.70
N SER A 80 -15.40 4.41 -36.14
CA SER A 80 -14.88 5.71 -36.60
C SER A 80 -14.41 5.67 -38.06
N ASP A 81 -13.74 4.61 -38.48
CA ASP A 81 -13.30 4.44 -39.88
C ASP A 81 -14.49 4.39 -40.84
N ILE A 82 -15.58 3.69 -40.46
CA ILE A 82 -16.83 3.65 -41.25
C ILE A 82 -17.47 5.05 -41.32
N GLU A 83 -17.50 5.81 -40.23
CA GLU A 83 -17.99 7.20 -40.25
C GLU A 83 -17.16 8.10 -41.17
N THR A 84 -15.83 7.97 -41.16
CA THR A 84 -14.97 8.74 -42.08
C THR A 84 -15.19 8.34 -43.54
N ALA A 85 -15.46 7.06 -43.82
CA ALA A 85 -15.79 6.58 -45.15
C ALA A 85 -17.15 7.12 -45.62
N GLN A 86 -18.17 7.15 -44.76
CA GLN A 86 -19.46 7.80 -45.03
C GLN A 86 -19.29 9.29 -45.31
N ALA A 87 -18.45 9.99 -44.55
CA ALA A 87 -18.17 11.42 -44.76
C ALA A 87 -17.50 11.68 -46.12
N LYS A 88 -16.51 10.86 -46.52
CA LYS A 88 -15.87 10.94 -47.84
C LYS A 88 -16.87 10.66 -48.97
N LEU A 89 -17.77 9.69 -48.78
CA LEU A 89 -18.84 9.37 -49.73
C LEU A 89 -19.81 10.53 -49.93
N LYS A 90 -20.18 11.23 -48.86
CA LYS A 90 -20.98 12.46 -48.93
C LYS A 90 -20.24 13.57 -49.70
N GLN A 91 -18.96 13.78 -49.44
CA GLN A 91 -18.14 14.74 -50.19
C GLN A 91 -18.01 14.37 -51.68
N MET A 92 -17.94 13.07 -52.00
CA MET A 92 -17.93 12.59 -53.39
C MET A 92 -19.27 12.81 -54.10
N LYS A 93 -20.41 12.66 -53.39
CA LYS A 93 -21.74 13.03 -53.91
C LYS A 93 -21.84 14.51 -54.27
N GLU A 94 -21.23 15.39 -53.47
CA GLU A 94 -21.29 16.85 -53.65
C GLU A 94 -20.27 17.39 -54.67
N SER A 95 -19.28 16.58 -55.07
CA SER A 95 -18.23 17.01 -56.00
C SER A 95 -18.76 17.15 -57.45
N PRO A 96 -18.43 18.25 -58.14
CA PRO A 96 -18.91 18.52 -59.50
C PRO A 96 -18.41 17.51 -60.56
N MET A 97 -17.44 16.64 -60.24
CA MET A 97 -16.96 15.56 -61.12
C MET A 97 -17.95 14.40 -61.27
N TYR A 98 -18.80 14.14 -60.28
CA TYR A 98 -19.75 13.01 -60.28
C TYR A 98 -21.20 13.43 -60.48
N ALA A 99 -21.44 14.75 -60.62
CA ALA A 99 -22.76 15.33 -60.76
C ALA A 99 -23.45 15.00 -62.10
N ASN A 100 -22.68 14.68 -63.15
CA ASN A 100 -23.19 14.49 -64.50
C ASN A 100 -23.15 13.03 -65.01
N ASP A 101 -22.75 12.07 -64.16
CA ASP A 101 -22.55 10.67 -64.55
C ASP A 101 -23.53 9.77 -63.77
N GLU A 102 -24.64 9.39 -64.42
CA GLU A 102 -25.80 8.69 -63.81
C GLU A 102 -25.40 7.32 -63.21
N VAL A 103 -24.42 6.65 -63.83
CA VAL A 103 -23.86 5.37 -63.36
C VAL A 103 -23.01 5.55 -62.11
N ALA A 104 -22.32 6.69 -61.98
CA ALA A 104 -21.52 7.00 -60.79
C ALA A 104 -22.42 7.32 -59.61
N GLN A 105 -23.49 8.09 -59.79
CA GLN A 105 -24.44 8.38 -58.72
C GLN A 105 -25.12 7.12 -58.19
N LYS A 106 -25.54 6.21 -59.08
CA LYS A 106 -26.17 4.95 -58.68
C LYS A 106 -25.21 4.04 -57.90
N ARG A 107 -23.94 3.94 -58.31
CA ARG A 107 -22.90 3.21 -57.57
C ARG A 107 -22.59 3.83 -56.20
N ILE A 108 -22.57 5.15 -56.12
CA ILE A 108 -22.35 5.88 -54.86
C ILE A 108 -23.53 5.69 -53.91
N GLU A 109 -24.75 5.58 -54.44
CA GLU A 109 -25.96 5.30 -53.65
C GLU A 109 -25.99 3.85 -53.13
N GLU A 110 -25.70 2.86 -53.98
CA GLU A 110 -25.52 1.46 -53.59
C GLU A 110 -24.41 1.32 -52.52
N LEU A 111 -23.29 2.03 -52.70
CA LEU A 111 -22.18 2.02 -51.74
C LEU A 111 -22.56 2.70 -50.43
N SER A 112 -23.37 3.76 -50.46
CA SER A 112 -23.89 4.41 -49.25
C SER A 112 -24.77 3.45 -48.45
N GLU A 113 -25.68 2.72 -49.11
CA GLU A 113 -26.58 1.77 -48.46
C GLU A 113 -25.81 0.58 -47.84
N VAL A 114 -24.78 0.08 -48.52
CA VAL A 114 -23.90 -0.95 -47.96
C VAL A 114 -23.14 -0.43 -46.74
N LEU A 115 -22.64 0.81 -46.79
CA LEU A 115 -21.91 1.42 -45.69
C LEU A 115 -22.82 1.69 -44.48
N ASP A 116 -24.08 2.06 -44.70
CA ASP A 116 -25.07 2.23 -43.63
C ASP A 116 -25.37 0.89 -42.94
N LYS A 117 -25.54 -0.20 -43.70
CA LYS A 117 -25.70 -1.55 -43.12
C LYS A 117 -24.45 -2.00 -42.35
N GLN A 118 -23.26 -1.68 -42.85
CA GLN A 118 -22.01 -1.97 -42.15
C GLN A 118 -21.87 -1.14 -40.88
N PHE A 119 -22.30 0.12 -40.90
CA PHE A 119 -22.31 1.00 -39.74
C PHE A 119 -23.26 0.47 -38.66
N ASP A 120 -24.48 0.07 -39.04
CA ASP A 120 -25.44 -0.50 -38.10
C ASP A 120 -24.89 -1.78 -37.44
N LEU A 121 -24.32 -2.69 -38.24
CA LEU A 121 -23.71 -3.91 -37.72
C LEU A 121 -22.49 -3.62 -36.81
N ALA A 122 -21.63 -2.71 -37.21
CA ALA A 122 -20.45 -2.33 -36.44
C ALA A 122 -20.85 -1.63 -35.12
N LYS A 123 -21.93 -0.85 -35.14
CA LYS A 123 -22.50 -0.21 -33.95
C LYS A 123 -23.10 -1.22 -32.99
N ASP A 124 -23.83 -2.20 -33.48
CA ASP A 124 -24.38 -3.29 -32.64
C ASP A 124 -23.24 -4.10 -32.00
N SER A 125 -22.23 -4.48 -32.80
CA SER A 125 -21.03 -5.16 -32.29
C SER A 125 -20.27 -4.30 -31.28
N MET A 126 -20.20 -2.99 -31.51
CA MET A 126 -19.58 -2.05 -30.58
C MET A 126 -20.33 -2.03 -29.25
N GLN A 127 -21.66 -1.92 -29.27
CA GLN A 127 -22.47 -1.93 -28.05
C GLN A 127 -22.23 -3.20 -27.23
N GLU A 128 -22.22 -4.37 -27.87
CA GLU A 128 -21.97 -5.64 -27.19
C GLU A 128 -20.58 -5.69 -26.54
N VAL A 129 -19.54 -5.27 -27.26
CA VAL A 129 -18.16 -5.23 -26.75
C VAL A 129 -18.01 -4.20 -25.63
N PHE A 130 -18.70 -3.07 -25.71
CA PHE A 130 -18.71 -2.06 -24.64
C PHE A 130 -19.38 -2.59 -23.38
N ASP A 131 -20.56 -3.22 -23.48
CA ASP A 131 -21.28 -3.77 -22.33
C ASP A 131 -20.45 -4.88 -21.64
N ALA A 132 -19.85 -5.76 -22.45
CA ALA A 132 -18.92 -6.77 -21.96
C ALA A 132 -17.66 -6.13 -21.34
N GLY A 133 -17.11 -5.08 -21.96
CA GLY A 133 -15.95 -4.33 -21.50
C GLY A 133 -16.18 -3.66 -20.15
N VAL A 134 -17.34 -3.01 -19.96
CA VAL A 134 -17.75 -2.41 -18.69
C VAL A 134 -17.80 -3.47 -17.60
N THR A 135 -18.42 -4.62 -17.88
CA THR A 135 -18.52 -5.74 -16.94
C THR A 135 -17.13 -6.26 -16.55
N LYS A 136 -16.23 -6.45 -17.53
CA LYS A 136 -14.84 -6.86 -17.27
C LYS A 136 -14.08 -5.84 -16.42
N MET A 137 -14.20 -4.55 -16.73
CA MET A 137 -13.57 -3.48 -15.95
C MET A 137 -14.07 -3.44 -14.50
N GLN A 138 -15.37 -3.67 -14.28
CA GLN A 138 -15.93 -3.79 -12.94
C GLN A 138 -15.31 -4.96 -12.16
N ASN A 139 -15.12 -6.11 -12.82
CA ASN A 139 -14.46 -7.26 -12.20
C ASN A 139 -12.99 -6.96 -11.84
N TYR A 140 -12.24 -6.29 -12.72
CA TYR A 140 -10.87 -5.86 -12.43
C TYR A 140 -10.81 -4.87 -11.26
N ASP A 141 -11.76 -3.93 -11.16
CA ASP A 141 -11.85 -3.04 -10.01
C ASP A 141 -12.19 -3.80 -8.72
N GLN A 142 -13.07 -4.82 -8.81
CA GLN A 142 -13.40 -5.66 -7.66
C GLN A 142 -12.19 -6.46 -7.15
N GLU A 143 -11.37 -7.00 -8.05
CA GLU A 143 -10.11 -7.68 -7.69
C GLU A 143 -9.14 -6.71 -6.99
N ASN A 144 -8.99 -5.50 -7.53
CA ASN A 144 -8.14 -4.47 -6.93
C ASN A 144 -8.66 -4.04 -5.54
N ARG A 145 -9.98 -3.84 -5.39
CA ARG A 145 -10.61 -3.55 -4.09
C ARG A 145 -10.41 -4.66 -3.08
N LYS A 146 -10.45 -5.93 -3.50
CA LYS A 146 -10.15 -7.07 -2.64
C LYS A 146 -8.72 -7.01 -2.11
N GLN A 147 -7.76 -6.67 -2.97
CA GLN A 147 -6.37 -6.51 -2.55
C GLN A 147 -6.18 -5.30 -1.64
N GLN A 148 -6.86 -4.18 -1.91
CA GLN A 148 -6.87 -3.02 -1.04
C GLN A 148 -7.46 -3.34 0.35
N ALA A 149 -8.53 -4.13 0.40
CA ALA A 149 -9.12 -4.59 1.65
C ALA A 149 -8.16 -5.49 2.44
N ASP A 150 -7.41 -6.37 1.76
CA ASP A 150 -6.39 -7.19 2.42
C ASP A 150 -5.26 -6.33 3.03
N ILE A 151 -4.79 -5.30 2.31
CA ILE A 151 -3.83 -4.32 2.85
C ILE A 151 -4.41 -3.60 4.07
N GLY A 152 -5.67 -3.18 4.01
CA GLY A 152 -6.38 -2.56 5.15
C GLY A 152 -6.48 -3.50 6.36
N ASN A 153 -6.77 -4.79 6.14
CA ASN A 153 -6.78 -5.79 7.21
C ASN A 153 -5.41 -5.96 7.86
N ARG A 154 -4.33 -5.97 7.05
CA ARG A 154 -2.96 -6.04 7.58
C ARG A 154 -2.58 -4.80 8.38
N LEU A 155 -3.01 -3.62 7.96
CA LEU A 155 -2.82 -2.37 8.71
C LEU A 155 -3.54 -2.42 10.05
N SER A 156 -4.82 -2.81 10.06
CA SER A 156 -5.58 -2.94 11.32
C SER A 156 -4.94 -3.95 12.28
N ARG A 157 -4.43 -5.08 11.76
CA ARG A 157 -3.66 -6.04 12.57
C ARG A 157 -2.37 -5.43 13.14
N LEU A 158 -1.71 -4.56 12.38
CA LEU A 158 -0.50 -3.87 12.84
C LEU A 158 -0.82 -2.90 13.98
N GLU A 159 -1.86 -2.08 13.84
CA GLU A 159 -2.32 -1.12 14.86
C GLU A 159 -2.75 -1.83 16.16
N LEU A 160 -3.44 -2.97 16.06
CA LEU A 160 -3.80 -3.79 17.22
C LEU A 160 -2.57 -4.36 17.93
N ASN A 161 -1.56 -4.80 17.17
CA ASN A 161 -0.31 -5.28 17.75
C ASN A 161 0.47 -4.16 18.42
N GLU A 162 0.52 -2.96 17.82
CA GLU A 162 1.14 -1.78 18.42
C GLU A 162 0.47 -1.39 19.74
N SER A 163 -0.86 -1.37 19.78
CA SER A 163 -1.62 -1.07 21.01
C SER A 163 -1.31 -2.09 22.12
N ARG A 164 -1.33 -3.39 21.79
CA ARG A 164 -0.98 -4.46 22.74
C ARG A 164 0.45 -4.38 23.24
N LEU A 165 1.41 -4.08 22.37
CA LEU A 165 2.81 -3.94 22.75
C LEU A 165 3.02 -2.73 23.68
N THR A 166 2.31 -1.63 23.42
CA THR A 166 2.35 -0.43 24.27
C THR A 166 1.76 -0.69 25.66
N GLU A 167 0.63 -1.41 25.73
CA GLU A 167 0.04 -1.86 27.00
C GLU A 167 0.98 -2.80 27.75
N GLN A 168 1.55 -3.80 27.07
CA GLN A 168 2.52 -4.73 27.66
C GLN A 168 3.76 -4.00 28.18
N GLN A 169 4.27 -3.01 27.45
CA GLN A 169 5.40 -2.20 27.87
C GLN A 169 5.07 -1.41 29.14
N THR A 170 3.89 -0.79 29.21
CA THR A 170 3.44 -0.05 30.39
C THR A 170 3.28 -0.97 31.59
N ASN A 171 2.58 -2.10 31.42
CA ASN A 171 2.38 -3.10 32.47
C ASN A 171 3.71 -3.68 32.96
N PHE A 172 4.66 -3.96 32.07
CA PHE A 172 5.97 -4.46 32.44
C PHE A 172 6.78 -3.41 33.20
N LYS A 173 6.69 -2.14 32.81
CA LYS A 173 7.32 -1.03 33.53
C LYS A 173 6.72 -0.83 34.92
N GLU A 174 5.40 -0.94 35.06
CA GLU A 174 4.71 -0.91 36.35
C GLU A 174 5.08 -2.09 37.25
N LEU A 175 5.08 -3.32 36.71
CA LEU A 175 5.48 -4.52 37.46
C LEU A 175 6.95 -4.45 37.88
N LYS A 176 7.82 -3.94 37.01
CA LYS A 176 9.22 -3.70 37.33
C LYS A 176 9.35 -2.66 38.45
N SER A 177 8.67 -1.52 38.32
CA SER A 177 8.65 -0.47 39.33
C SER A 177 8.16 -1.00 40.67
N LYS A 178 7.03 -1.73 40.70
CA LYS A 178 6.50 -2.35 41.93
C LYS A 178 7.43 -3.38 42.58
N ASN A 179 8.30 -4.04 41.80
CA ASN A 179 9.19 -5.08 42.32
C ASN A 179 10.58 -4.53 42.69
N GLU A 180 11.10 -3.55 41.94
CA GLU A 180 12.43 -2.98 42.15
C GLU A 180 12.41 -1.67 42.96
N ASP A 181 11.36 -0.86 42.85
CA ASP A 181 11.29 0.41 43.55
C ASP A 181 10.82 0.17 44.99
N VAL A 182 11.67 0.52 45.95
CA VAL A 182 11.28 0.61 47.36
C VAL A 182 10.60 1.96 47.57
N GLU A 183 9.40 1.95 48.15
CA GLU A 183 8.72 3.18 48.57
C GLU A 183 9.63 3.96 49.52
N LEU A 184 9.97 5.20 49.15
CA LEU A 184 10.99 6.00 49.85
C LEU A 184 10.60 6.22 51.32
N GLU A 185 9.30 6.39 51.58
CA GLU A 185 8.73 6.56 52.91
C GLU A 185 8.99 5.34 53.80
N ASP A 186 8.72 4.14 53.31
CA ASP A 186 8.95 2.88 54.03
C ASP A 186 10.45 2.60 54.20
N ALA A 187 11.26 2.89 53.19
CA ALA A 187 12.73 2.82 53.32
C ALA A 187 13.23 3.76 54.43
N MET A 188 12.72 4.99 54.48
CA MET A 188 13.11 5.99 55.47
C MET A 188 12.65 5.62 56.88
N ILE A 189 11.43 5.12 57.05
CA ILE A 189 10.91 4.64 58.34
C ILE A 189 11.72 3.44 58.84
N ASN A 190 12.00 2.48 57.98
CA ASN A 190 12.82 1.32 58.33
C ASN A 190 14.25 1.74 58.68
N TYR A 191 14.83 2.68 57.93
CA TYR A 191 16.13 3.27 58.23
C TYR A 191 16.15 3.96 59.60
N TYR A 192 15.21 4.86 59.88
CA TYR A 192 15.12 5.54 61.18
C TYR A 192 14.86 4.58 62.34
N SER A 193 14.05 3.55 62.13
CA SER A 193 13.79 2.51 63.13
C SER A 193 15.05 1.71 63.42
N ALA A 194 15.80 1.32 62.39
CA ALA A 194 17.08 0.63 62.53
C ALA A 194 18.12 1.53 63.23
N GLU A 195 18.19 2.81 62.87
CA GLU A 195 19.06 3.81 63.50
C GLU A 195 18.71 4.00 64.99
N LEU A 196 17.42 4.11 65.32
CA LEU A 196 16.94 4.25 66.69
C LEU A 196 17.30 3.01 67.53
N VAL A 197 17.06 1.80 67.00
CA VAL A 197 17.41 0.54 67.67
C VAL A 197 18.93 0.43 67.84
N TYR A 198 19.71 0.82 66.83
CA TYR A 198 21.17 0.82 66.90
C TYR A 198 21.68 1.76 67.98
N ASN A 199 21.21 3.02 68.00
CA ASN A 199 21.58 4.01 69.00
C ASN A 199 21.13 3.59 70.42
N SER A 200 19.96 2.97 70.54
CA SER A 200 19.46 2.41 71.80
C SER A 200 20.33 1.25 72.29
N SER A 201 20.75 0.37 71.38
CA SER A 201 21.64 -0.76 71.66
C SER A 201 23.01 -0.28 72.12
N ILE A 202 23.59 0.73 71.47
CA ILE A 202 24.86 1.37 71.90
C ILE A 202 24.70 2.01 73.27
N SER A 203 23.59 2.72 73.52
CA SER A 203 23.33 3.38 74.80
C SER A 203 23.16 2.35 75.93
N ALA A 204 22.45 1.26 75.68
CA ALA A 204 22.29 0.15 76.61
C ALA A 204 23.62 -0.55 76.89
N ALA A 205 24.39 -0.90 75.85
CA ALA A 205 25.73 -1.46 75.99
C ALA A 205 26.65 -0.53 76.80
N SER A 206 26.60 0.77 76.54
CA SER A 206 27.38 1.77 77.28
C SER A 206 26.99 1.86 78.76
N LYS A 207 25.69 1.70 79.09
CA LYS A 207 25.22 1.64 80.48
C LYS A 207 25.69 0.37 81.19
N VAL A 208 25.64 -0.78 80.51
CA VAL A 208 26.14 -2.06 81.03
C VAL A 208 27.65 -1.99 81.29
N VAL A 209 28.41 -1.40 80.37
CA VAL A 209 29.87 -1.21 80.54
C VAL A 209 30.20 -0.23 81.66
N ARG A 210 29.37 0.80 81.89
CA ARG A 210 29.57 1.79 82.98
C ARG A 210 29.18 1.29 84.37
N GLN A 211 28.24 0.36 84.49
CA GLN A 211 27.94 -0.30 85.76
C GLN A 211 29.08 -1.23 86.13
N SER A 212 30.14 -0.67 86.71
CA SER A 212 31.24 -1.47 87.22
C SER A 212 30.75 -2.30 88.41
N LEU A 213 31.22 -3.54 88.53
CA LEU A 213 31.00 -4.43 89.68
C LEU A 213 31.34 -3.78 91.04
N LEU A 214 32.04 -2.64 91.05
CA LEU A 214 32.34 -1.82 92.23
C LEU A 214 31.15 -0.99 92.75
N ASP A 215 30.06 -0.83 91.98
CA ASP A 215 28.85 -0.10 92.42
C ASP A 215 27.83 -1.04 93.10
N PHE A 216 28.12 -2.35 93.11
CA PHE A 216 27.31 -3.40 93.74
C PHE A 216 27.91 -3.93 95.06
N LEU A 217 29.11 -3.48 95.45
CA LEU A 217 29.79 -3.76 96.73
C LEU A 217 29.77 -2.52 97.62
#